data_AF-A0A9E5EJS1-F1
#
_entry.id   AF-A0A9E5EJS1-F1
#
_cell.length_a   1.000
_cell.length_b   1.000
_cell.length_c   1.000
_cell.angle_alpha   90.00
_cell.angle_beta   90.00
_cell.angle_gamma   90.00
#
_symmetry.space_group_name_H-M   'P 1'
#
loop_
_entity.id
_entity.type
_entity.pdbx_description
1 polymer ?
#
loop_
_entity_poly.entity_id
_entity_poly.type
_entity_poly.pdbx_seq_one_letter_code
_entity_poly.pdbx_strand_id
1 'polypeptide(L)'
;EERGKGAGSPASGKRSGWLGKIKNLAAGCFVIAISVHVLILLIVGGYTLFKGSAPRMPFTSEGGVPAETPMEAPPPDSPEPEHAMELESAPTATEAPALEADSVLAVSGLTSPAMSFTATPPTVTAPSTGAMSHEKLMGKPNTRGGAKASAVNFFGVKGEGTNVYFVVDVSDSMVEPNKGGIDGYRSLKEKLGQMISSLAAETNFNLVFYGYMADLFRPESVPATSENKQAALQFIAPYMASNLQRGNISKNFKPKIEMLPSLGGTSRMDLGLLAAFEGRADTIFVLTDGKPVIKRAMTEKEREEYKKKSAEASISDADRQKYAKQVEEWKKEHDSWQAEIKQYQEKYKDKLEERARKVADNQAKGKGKDMPKEPDAPKLPQAKKDGQAVGSADLGNWEDQQILDYLKEAIRQSYQKDGYSLPSIHGVSFMAKGSEEKFLKNLAGQNNGSFSRISSPIR
;
A
#
# COMPACT_ATOMS: atom_id res chain seq x y z
N GLU A 1 74.66 -1.84 50.94
CA GLU A 1 73.70 -0.72 50.84
C GLU A 1 73.21 -0.58 49.41
N GLU A 2 72.08 0.09 49.19
CA GLU A 2 70.98 -0.27 48.28
C GLU A 2 71.12 -0.08 46.74
N ARG A 3 70.32 -0.91 46.03
CA ARG A 3 69.52 -0.72 44.80
C ARG A 3 69.94 0.29 43.69
N GLY A 4 70.03 -0.25 42.45
CA GLY A 4 68.93 -0.11 41.48
C GLY A 4 69.13 0.65 40.14
N LYS A 5 69.01 -0.12 39.03
CA LYS A 5 68.48 0.18 37.66
C LYS A 5 69.32 0.95 36.62
N GLY A 6 69.36 0.36 35.41
CA GLY A 6 69.56 1.05 34.14
C GLY A 6 69.77 0.10 32.95
N ALA A 7 68.76 -0.02 32.06
CA ALA A 7 68.71 -0.92 30.91
C ALA A 7 69.45 -0.40 29.67
N GLY A 8 69.82 -1.33 28.78
CA GLY A 8 70.69 -1.11 27.63
C GLY A 8 70.03 -0.77 26.29
N SER A 9 70.90 -0.59 25.29
CA SER A 9 70.59 -0.40 23.87
C SER A 9 71.76 -0.96 23.05
N PRO A 10 71.50 -1.63 21.92
CA PRO A 10 72.37 -1.36 20.77
C PRO A 10 71.66 -1.29 19.41
N ALA A 11 72.25 -0.42 18.58
CA ALA A 11 72.58 -0.58 17.16
C ALA A 11 71.45 -0.70 16.10
N SER A 12 71.27 0.42 15.39
CA SER A 12 70.62 0.52 14.08
C SER A 12 71.55 0.07 12.94
N GLY A 13 71.12 -0.91 12.14
CA GLY A 13 71.77 -1.31 10.88
C GLY A 13 70.80 -1.18 9.69
N LYS A 14 71.09 -0.24 8.78
CA LYS A 14 70.40 -0.04 7.49
C LYS A 14 70.75 -1.17 6.50
N ARG A 15 69.74 -1.88 6.01
CA ARG A 15 69.74 -2.55 4.69
C ARG A 15 68.34 -2.48 4.06
N SER A 16 68.06 -1.44 3.27
CA SER A 16 66.89 -1.38 2.39
C SER A 16 67.30 -0.80 1.04
N GLY A 17 67.30 -1.62 -0.02
CA GLY A 17 67.71 -1.14 -1.34
C GLY A 17 67.13 -1.85 -2.56
N TRP A 18 66.61 -3.07 -2.43
CA TRP A 18 66.29 -3.87 -3.62
C TRP A 18 64.83 -4.33 -3.71
N LEU A 19 64.24 -4.81 -2.59
CA LEU A 19 62.85 -5.31 -2.56
C LEU A 19 61.76 -4.24 -2.72
N GLY A 20 62.06 -2.96 -2.46
CA GLY A 20 61.10 -1.87 -2.62
C GLY A 20 60.85 -1.46 -4.08
N LYS A 21 61.85 -1.65 -4.96
CA LYS A 21 61.73 -1.25 -6.38
C LYS A 21 60.88 -2.24 -7.19
N ILE A 22 60.87 -3.52 -6.81
CA ILE A 22 60.08 -4.57 -7.51
C ILE A 22 58.59 -4.44 -7.19
N LYS A 23 58.22 -4.05 -5.97
CA LYS A 23 56.81 -3.87 -5.56
C LYS A 23 56.13 -2.71 -6.31
N ASN A 24 56.87 -1.64 -6.61
CA ASN A 24 56.33 -0.50 -7.35
C ASN A 24 56.11 -0.81 -8.85
N LEU A 25 56.89 -1.72 -9.43
CA LEU A 25 56.74 -2.10 -10.85
C LEU A 25 55.49 -2.98 -11.06
N ALA A 26 55.26 -3.95 -10.17
CA ALA A 26 54.10 -4.84 -10.26
C ALA A 26 52.76 -4.10 -10.06
N ALA A 27 52.73 -3.12 -9.15
CA ALA A 27 51.54 -2.29 -8.94
C ALA A 27 51.22 -1.42 -10.17
N GLY A 28 52.24 -0.89 -10.86
CA GLY A 28 52.07 -0.10 -12.08
C GLY A 28 51.43 -0.91 -13.22
N CYS A 29 51.90 -2.14 -13.46
CA CYS A 29 51.33 -3.02 -14.49
C CYS A 29 49.86 -3.36 -14.22
N PHE A 30 49.46 -3.52 -12.95
CA PHE A 30 48.09 -3.87 -12.59
C PHE A 30 47.12 -2.70 -12.85
N VAL A 31 47.53 -1.47 -12.54
CA VAL A 31 46.73 -0.27 -12.82
C VAL A 31 46.54 -0.08 -14.32
N ILE A 32 47.60 -0.24 -15.11
CA ILE A 32 47.53 -0.13 -16.58
C ILE A 32 46.60 -1.20 -17.16
N ALA A 33 46.68 -2.44 -16.69
CA ALA A 33 45.81 -3.52 -17.16
C ALA A 33 44.33 -3.24 -16.87
N ILE A 34 43.99 -2.72 -15.69
CA ILE A 34 42.62 -2.34 -15.33
C ILE A 34 42.13 -1.19 -16.22
N SER A 35 42.97 -0.16 -16.44
CA SER A 35 42.59 0.97 -17.32
C SER A 35 42.30 0.53 -18.75
N VAL A 36 43.07 -0.40 -19.31
CA VAL A 36 42.83 -0.96 -20.65
C VAL A 36 41.49 -1.71 -20.71
N HIS A 37 41.16 -2.51 -19.70
CA HIS A 37 39.89 -3.25 -19.67
C HIS A 37 38.68 -2.31 -19.58
N VAL A 38 38.76 -1.26 -18.76
CA VAL A 38 37.69 -0.25 -18.67
C VAL A 38 37.49 0.47 -20.00
N LEU A 39 38.57 0.81 -20.71
CA LEU A 39 38.50 1.46 -22.02
C LEU A 39 37.85 0.55 -23.07
N ILE A 40 38.20 -0.76 -23.08
CA ILE A 40 37.59 -1.74 -23.98
C ILE A 40 36.08 -1.87 -23.71
N LEU A 41 35.67 -1.93 -22.44
CA LEU A 41 34.24 -2.00 -22.08
C LEU A 41 33.45 -0.76 -22.53
N LEU A 42 34.05 0.42 -22.45
CA LEU A 42 33.42 1.65 -22.94
C LEU A 42 33.29 1.67 -24.47
N ILE A 43 34.30 1.20 -25.21
CA ILE A 43 34.28 1.13 -26.67
C ILE A 43 33.24 0.10 -27.14
N VAL A 44 33.25 -1.11 -26.56
CA VAL A 44 32.30 -2.18 -26.91
C VAL A 44 30.87 -1.80 -26.51
N GLY A 45 30.68 -1.28 -25.29
CA GLY A 45 29.38 -0.80 -24.81
C GLY A 45 28.82 0.32 -25.68
N GLY A 46 29.64 1.31 -26.04
CA GLY A 46 29.26 2.39 -26.95
C GLY A 46 28.87 1.91 -28.35
N TYR A 47 29.60 0.94 -28.91
CA TYR A 47 29.31 0.38 -30.23
C TYR A 47 27.97 -0.38 -30.28
N THR A 48 27.63 -1.12 -29.22
CA THR A 48 26.34 -1.84 -29.16
C THR A 48 25.13 -0.90 -29.07
N LEU A 49 25.27 0.25 -28.41
CA LEU A 49 24.22 1.27 -28.33
C LEU A 49 24.01 2.00 -29.68
N PHE A 50 25.08 2.20 -30.47
CA PHE A 50 24.98 2.92 -31.73
C PHE A 50 24.46 2.09 -32.92
N LYS A 51 24.61 0.76 -32.89
CA LYS A 51 24.07 -0.12 -33.95
C LYS A 51 22.63 -0.61 -33.72
N GLY A 52 22.04 -0.33 -32.55
CA GLY A 52 20.73 -0.84 -32.15
C GLY A 52 19.51 0.05 -32.47
N SER A 53 19.68 1.24 -33.06
CA SER A 53 18.56 2.17 -33.30
C SER A 53 18.37 2.49 -34.77
N ALA A 54 17.57 1.65 -35.46
CA ALA A 54 16.66 2.07 -36.53
C ALA A 54 15.75 0.90 -36.96
N PRO A 55 14.53 0.75 -36.40
CA PRO A 55 13.47 0.01 -37.08
C PRO A 55 12.88 0.91 -38.16
N ARG A 56 13.10 0.53 -39.43
CA ARG A 56 12.28 1.00 -40.55
C ARG A 56 10.89 0.41 -40.40
N MET A 57 9.87 1.27 -40.34
CA MET A 57 8.47 0.88 -40.45
C MET A 57 8.20 0.37 -41.88
N PRO A 58 7.67 -0.85 -42.10
CA PRO A 58 7.03 -1.18 -43.35
C PRO A 58 5.61 -0.64 -43.33
N PHE A 59 5.35 0.36 -44.17
CA PHE A 59 4.02 0.61 -44.70
C PHE A 59 3.64 -0.54 -45.63
N THR A 60 2.54 -1.23 -45.34
CA THR A 60 1.73 -1.89 -46.38
C THR A 60 0.27 -1.69 -46.03
N SER A 61 -0.37 -0.80 -46.81
CA SER A 61 -1.80 -0.78 -47.05
C SER A 61 -2.18 -2.05 -47.79
N GLU A 62 -3.18 -2.80 -47.34
CA GLU A 62 -4.10 -3.57 -48.19
C GLU A 62 -5.22 -4.23 -47.36
N GLY A 63 -6.48 -3.99 -47.78
CA GLY A 63 -7.68 -4.77 -47.45
C GLY A 63 -8.29 -4.49 -46.07
N GLY A 64 -9.56 -4.15 -45.90
CA GLY A 64 -10.70 -4.11 -46.78
C GLY A 64 -11.92 -3.94 -45.87
N VAL A 65 -12.71 -2.90 -46.12
CA VAL A 65 -14.01 -2.69 -45.49
C VAL A 65 -14.98 -3.79 -45.91
N PRO A 66 -15.85 -4.25 -45.00
CA PRO A 66 -17.24 -4.38 -45.38
C PRO A 66 -18.18 -3.70 -44.37
N ALA A 67 -18.97 -2.78 -44.93
CA ALA A 67 -20.36 -2.47 -44.64
C ALA A 67 -20.85 -2.52 -43.18
N GLU A 68 -21.01 -1.35 -42.57
CA GLU A 68 -21.94 -1.16 -41.46
C GLU A 68 -23.38 -1.15 -42.02
N THR A 69 -24.17 -2.15 -41.62
CA THR A 69 -25.63 -2.07 -41.65
C THR A 69 -26.11 -1.20 -40.47
N PRO A 70 -27.16 -0.37 -40.65
CA PRO A 70 -27.62 0.55 -39.61
C PRO A 70 -28.45 -0.23 -38.58
N MET A 71 -28.13 -0.11 -37.29
CA MET A 71 -29.08 -0.47 -36.23
C MET A 71 -29.49 0.77 -35.45
N GLU A 72 -30.72 1.21 -35.79
CA GLU A 72 -31.82 1.57 -34.90
C GLU A 72 -31.47 1.97 -33.46
N ALA A 73 -31.74 3.23 -33.12
CA ALA A 73 -31.78 3.73 -31.76
C ALA A 73 -33.06 3.26 -31.04
N PRO A 74 -33.00 2.76 -29.80
CA PRO A 74 -34.18 2.64 -28.96
C PRO A 74 -34.49 3.96 -28.22
N PRO A 75 -35.77 4.33 -28.06
CA PRO A 75 -36.23 5.63 -27.55
C PRO A 75 -36.11 5.80 -26.02
N PRO A 76 -36.22 7.04 -25.51
CA PRO A 76 -36.10 7.37 -24.09
C PRO A 76 -37.44 7.21 -23.37
N ASP A 77 -37.45 6.60 -22.19
CA ASP A 77 -38.54 6.73 -21.23
C ASP A 77 -38.00 6.80 -19.80
N SER A 78 -38.33 7.91 -19.13
CA SER A 78 -38.42 8.05 -17.67
C SER A 78 -39.93 8.10 -17.35
N PRO A 79 -40.40 7.66 -16.16
CA PRO A 79 -40.23 8.45 -14.94
C PRO A 79 -40.02 7.64 -13.64
N GLU A 80 -39.67 8.36 -12.58
CA GLU A 80 -39.55 7.93 -11.17
C GLU A 80 -40.79 7.19 -10.64
N PRO A 81 -40.66 6.49 -9.49
CA PRO A 81 -41.25 7.11 -8.29
C PRO A 81 -40.46 6.93 -6.98
N GLU A 82 -40.42 8.03 -6.23
CA GLU A 82 -40.91 8.16 -4.85
C GLU A 82 -40.22 7.40 -3.70
N HIS A 83 -39.59 8.21 -2.85
CA HIS A 83 -39.32 7.96 -1.44
C HIS A 83 -40.58 7.48 -0.69
N ALA A 84 -40.47 6.35 0.00
CA ALA A 84 -41.26 6.06 1.20
C ALA A 84 -40.33 5.65 2.33
N MET A 85 -40.42 6.40 3.42
CA MET A 85 -39.79 6.14 4.71
C MET A 85 -40.51 4.95 5.38
N GLU A 86 -39.75 4.03 5.98
CA GLU A 86 -40.29 3.18 7.04
C GLU A 86 -39.24 3.05 8.16
N LEU A 87 -39.47 3.85 9.19
CA LEU A 87 -38.98 3.68 10.56
C LEU A 87 -40.14 3.00 11.29
N GLU A 88 -39.95 1.81 11.87
CA GLU A 88 -40.19 1.58 13.31
C GLU A 88 -39.98 0.13 13.78
N SER A 89 -39.29 0.04 14.92
CA SER A 89 -39.50 -0.86 16.07
C SER A 89 -39.44 -2.40 15.93
N ALA A 90 -38.44 -2.98 16.60
CA ALA A 90 -38.53 -4.28 17.28
C ALA A 90 -39.41 -4.16 18.56
N PRO A 91 -40.01 -5.26 19.09
CA PRO A 91 -39.25 -6.13 20.02
C PRO A 91 -39.63 -7.64 20.09
N THR A 92 -38.63 -8.44 20.47
CA THR A 92 -38.62 -9.56 21.46
C THR A 92 -39.36 -10.91 21.24
N ALA A 93 -38.51 -11.94 21.03
CA ALA A 93 -38.34 -13.24 21.74
C ALA A 93 -39.20 -14.50 21.50
N THR A 94 -38.44 -15.62 21.60
CA THR A 94 -38.82 -17.01 21.99
C THR A 94 -39.54 -17.79 20.87
N GLU A 95 -39.14 -18.98 20.42
CA GLU A 95 -38.76 -20.22 21.11
C GLU A 95 -38.20 -21.23 20.08
N ALA A 96 -37.30 -22.14 20.49
CA ALA A 96 -36.97 -23.39 19.78
C ALA A 96 -37.56 -24.57 20.58
N PRO A 97 -38.00 -25.66 19.94
CA PRO A 97 -37.19 -26.91 19.83
C PRO A 97 -37.32 -27.56 18.43
N ALA A 98 -36.38 -28.30 17.82
CA ALA A 98 -35.55 -29.47 18.15
C ALA A 98 -36.04 -30.74 17.39
N LEU A 99 -35.09 -31.39 16.67
CA LEU A 99 -34.99 -32.82 16.30
C LEU A 99 -36.00 -33.34 15.24
N GLU A 100 -35.75 -34.28 14.32
CA GLU A 100 -34.67 -35.18 13.87
C GLU A 100 -35.20 -35.80 12.54
N ALA A 101 -34.33 -36.21 11.62
CA ALA A 101 -34.40 -37.54 10.97
C ALA A 101 -33.40 -37.68 9.81
N ASP A 102 -32.51 -38.64 10.03
CA ASP A 102 -31.68 -39.37 9.08
C ASP A 102 -32.37 -39.78 7.78
N SER A 103 -31.63 -39.78 6.66
CA SER A 103 -31.86 -40.69 5.54
C SER A 103 -30.55 -40.97 4.81
N VAL A 104 -29.95 -42.09 5.16
CA VAL A 104 -28.92 -42.80 4.38
C VAL A 104 -29.60 -43.49 3.21
N LEU A 105 -29.14 -43.32 1.97
CA LEU A 105 -29.28 -44.32 0.89
C LEU A 105 -28.18 -44.15 -0.18
N ALA A 106 -27.84 -45.29 -0.78
CA ALA A 106 -26.51 -45.65 -1.25
C ALA A 106 -26.35 -45.71 -2.79
N VAL A 107 -25.08 -45.64 -3.21
CA VAL A 107 -24.36 -46.38 -4.29
C VAL A 107 -25.01 -46.58 -5.68
N SER A 108 -24.32 -46.06 -6.70
CA SER A 108 -23.86 -46.73 -7.95
C SER A 108 -23.03 -45.69 -8.73
N GLY A 109 -21.83 -45.89 -9.27
CA GLY A 109 -21.22 -47.06 -9.89
C GLY A 109 -21.03 -46.78 -11.39
N LEU A 110 -19.90 -46.18 -11.79
CA LEU A 110 -19.43 -46.18 -13.18
C LEU A 110 -17.93 -45.89 -13.27
N THR A 111 -17.26 -46.67 -14.12
CA THR A 111 -15.81 -46.84 -14.18
C THR A 111 -15.24 -46.30 -15.50
N SER A 112 -14.10 -45.60 -15.40
CA SER A 112 -12.92 -45.60 -16.32
C SER A 112 -13.02 -44.94 -17.73
N PRO A 113 -11.90 -44.47 -18.34
CA PRO A 113 -10.52 -44.96 -18.15
C PRO A 113 -9.39 -43.92 -17.96
N ALA A 114 -8.23 -44.52 -17.69
CA ALA A 114 -6.95 -44.00 -17.28
C ALA A 114 -6.23 -43.06 -18.28
N MET A 115 -5.46 -42.12 -17.73
CA MET A 115 -4.30 -41.52 -18.37
C MET A 115 -3.11 -41.68 -17.41
N SER A 116 -2.13 -42.45 -17.85
CA SER A 116 -0.89 -42.76 -17.14
C SER A 116 0.03 -41.54 -17.11
N PHE A 117 0.42 -41.09 -15.92
CA PHE A 117 1.62 -40.27 -15.75
C PHE A 117 2.64 -41.05 -14.94
N THR A 118 3.75 -41.40 -15.58
CA THR A 118 4.93 -41.97 -14.97
C THR A 118 5.64 -40.86 -14.19
N ALA A 119 5.42 -40.82 -12.88
CA ALA A 119 6.26 -40.05 -11.96
C ALA A 119 6.96 -41.05 -11.03
N THR A 120 8.30 -41.01 -11.05
CA THR A 120 9.16 -41.76 -10.14
C THR A 120 8.81 -41.44 -8.68
N PRO A 121 8.71 -42.43 -7.78
CA PRO A 121 8.37 -42.17 -6.39
C PRO A 121 9.57 -41.54 -5.64
N PRO A 122 9.37 -40.50 -4.82
CA PRO A 122 10.37 -40.11 -3.84
C PRO A 122 10.47 -41.18 -2.74
N THR A 123 11.69 -41.56 -2.40
CA THR A 123 12.02 -42.48 -1.30
C THR A 123 11.45 -41.96 0.02
N VAL A 124 10.45 -42.67 0.57
CA VAL A 124 9.89 -42.43 1.90
C VAL A 124 10.75 -43.16 2.92
N THR A 125 11.38 -42.41 3.83
CA THR A 125 11.85 -42.94 5.11
C THR A 125 10.67 -42.87 6.08
N ALA A 126 10.26 -44.03 6.60
CA ALA A 126 9.15 -44.17 7.53
C ALA A 126 9.50 -43.58 8.91
N PRO A 127 8.61 -42.83 9.56
CA PRO A 127 8.58 -42.74 11.02
C PRO A 127 7.72 -43.87 11.59
N SER A 128 8.22 -44.45 12.67
CA SER A 128 7.65 -45.52 13.47
C SER A 128 6.24 -45.21 14.00
N THR A 129 5.41 -46.24 13.98
CA THR A 129 4.12 -46.37 14.66
C THR A 129 4.21 -46.09 16.16
N GLY A 130 3.42 -45.13 16.63
CA GLY A 130 3.14 -44.87 18.05
C GLY A 130 1.64 -44.62 18.24
N ALA A 131 1.03 -45.42 19.10
CA ALA A 131 -0.42 -45.59 19.25
C ALA A 131 -1.18 -44.34 19.70
N MET A 132 -2.46 -44.31 19.31
CA MET A 132 -3.47 -43.36 19.77
C MET A 132 -3.67 -43.43 21.29
N SER A 133 -3.71 -42.27 21.94
CA SER A 133 -4.44 -42.08 23.20
C SER A 133 -5.31 -40.83 23.06
N HIS A 134 -6.59 -41.04 23.34
CA HIS A 134 -7.66 -40.05 23.26
C HIS A 134 -7.69 -39.34 24.62
N GLU A 135 -6.99 -38.21 24.78
CA GLU A 135 -7.12 -37.42 26.01
C GLU A 135 -7.15 -35.92 25.72
N LYS A 136 -8.16 -35.31 26.32
CA LYS A 136 -8.60 -33.93 26.25
C LYS A 136 -7.50 -33.00 26.76
N LEU A 137 -6.87 -32.22 25.88
CA LEU A 137 -6.01 -31.11 26.30
C LEU A 137 -6.21 -29.89 25.39
N MET A 138 -6.97 -28.92 25.89
CA MET A 138 -6.86 -27.54 25.44
C MET A 138 -5.45 -27.04 25.79
N GLY A 139 -4.57 -27.02 24.79
CA GLY A 139 -3.18 -26.60 24.92
C GLY A 139 -2.82 -25.60 23.83
N LYS A 140 -2.31 -24.44 24.24
CA LYS A 140 -1.68 -23.36 23.46
C LYS A 140 -0.96 -23.86 22.20
N PRO A 141 -1.08 -23.21 21.03
CA PRO A 141 -0.28 -23.55 19.87
C PRO A 141 1.10 -22.91 19.99
N ASN A 142 2.00 -23.54 20.74
CA ASN A 142 3.42 -23.19 20.70
C ASN A 142 4.24 -24.39 20.22
N THR A 143 3.93 -24.85 19.00
CA THR A 143 4.84 -25.63 18.15
C THR A 143 4.27 -25.67 16.74
N ARG A 144 4.81 -24.84 15.83
CA ARG A 144 4.49 -24.89 14.39
C ARG A 144 5.26 -26.08 13.78
N GLY A 145 4.83 -27.30 14.12
CA GLY A 145 5.35 -28.52 13.54
C GLY A 145 4.67 -28.83 12.20
N GLY A 146 5.42 -28.74 11.09
CA GLY A 146 5.09 -29.44 9.84
C GLY A 146 4.73 -28.58 8.61
N ALA A 147 4.41 -27.29 8.75
CA ALA A 147 4.15 -26.44 7.58
C ALA A 147 5.47 -26.00 6.94
N LYS A 148 5.70 -26.35 5.66
CA LYS A 148 6.86 -25.88 4.90
C LYS A 148 6.69 -24.38 4.60
N ALA A 149 7.64 -23.56 5.03
CA ALA A 149 7.68 -22.15 4.71
C ALA A 149 8.01 -21.94 3.22
N SER A 150 7.31 -21.01 2.56
CA SER A 150 7.71 -20.55 1.24
C SER A 150 8.85 -19.55 1.37
N ALA A 151 9.94 -19.79 0.65
CA ALA A 151 10.91 -18.75 0.34
C ALA A 151 10.34 -17.86 -0.76
N VAL A 152 10.06 -16.60 -0.42
CA VAL A 152 9.49 -15.60 -1.31
C VAL A 152 10.55 -14.56 -1.65
N ASN A 153 10.71 -14.26 -2.94
CA ASN A 153 11.57 -13.18 -3.40
C ASN A 153 10.73 -12.13 -4.13
N PHE A 154 10.51 -10.98 -3.48
CA PHE A 154 9.74 -9.88 -4.02
C PHE A 154 10.63 -8.67 -4.26
N PHE A 155 10.84 -8.31 -5.53
CA PHE A 155 11.69 -7.16 -5.89
C PHE A 155 13.08 -7.18 -5.24
N GLY A 156 13.68 -8.37 -5.11
CA GLY A 156 15.00 -8.56 -4.49
C GLY A 156 14.96 -8.68 -2.96
N VAL A 157 13.79 -8.50 -2.34
CA VAL A 157 13.58 -8.77 -0.92
C VAL A 157 13.23 -10.24 -0.75
N LYS A 158 14.08 -10.97 -0.01
CA LYS A 158 13.82 -12.34 0.39
C LYS A 158 13.13 -12.36 1.76
N GLY A 159 12.08 -13.16 1.88
CA GLY A 159 11.41 -13.49 3.13
C GLY A 159 11.00 -14.95 3.12
N GLU A 160 10.93 -15.57 4.30
CA GLU A 160 10.45 -16.94 4.46
C GLU A 160 9.26 -16.92 5.40
N GLY A 161 8.15 -17.51 4.98
CA GLY A 161 6.91 -17.44 5.73
C GLY A 161 5.96 -18.57 5.39
N THR A 162 5.14 -18.90 6.36
CA THR A 162 4.05 -19.88 6.26
C THR A 162 2.69 -19.17 6.24
N ASN A 163 2.65 -17.88 6.59
CA ASN A 163 1.50 -16.99 6.45
C ASN A 163 1.94 -15.60 5.94
N VAL A 164 1.86 -15.40 4.63
CA VAL A 164 2.45 -14.24 3.94
C VAL A 164 1.40 -13.18 3.60
N TYR A 165 1.65 -11.92 3.97
CA TYR A 165 0.79 -10.80 3.62
C TYR A 165 1.48 -9.85 2.65
N PHE A 166 0.74 -9.44 1.62
CA PHE A 166 1.16 -8.36 0.73
C PHE A 166 0.31 -7.12 1.00
N VAL A 167 0.95 -6.06 1.48
CA VAL A 167 0.33 -4.80 1.85
C VAL A 167 0.72 -3.76 0.80
N VAL A 168 -0.21 -3.38 -0.06
CA VAL A 168 0.06 -2.65 -1.30
C VAL A 168 -0.64 -1.30 -1.30
N ASP A 169 0.12 -0.26 -1.58
CA ASP A 169 -0.36 1.12 -1.65
C ASP A 169 -1.16 1.37 -2.92
N VAL A 170 -2.38 1.88 -2.77
CA VAL A 170 -3.28 2.34 -3.83
C VAL A 170 -3.61 3.83 -3.67
N SER A 171 -2.74 4.61 -3.05
CA SER A 171 -2.86 6.07 -3.07
C SER A 171 -2.61 6.63 -4.47
N ASP A 172 -3.18 7.80 -4.76
CA ASP A 172 -3.03 8.46 -6.07
C ASP A 172 -1.57 8.75 -6.43
N SER A 173 -0.69 8.88 -5.44
CA SER A 173 0.73 9.15 -5.67
C SER A 173 1.45 7.99 -6.38
N MET A 174 0.93 6.76 -6.26
CA MET A 174 1.49 5.56 -6.91
C MET A 174 1.40 5.59 -8.45
N VAL A 175 0.48 6.39 -8.99
CA VAL A 175 0.21 6.52 -10.43
C VAL A 175 0.56 7.90 -10.97
N GLU A 176 1.42 8.65 -10.27
CA GLU A 176 1.93 9.91 -10.80
C GLU A 176 2.71 9.70 -12.11
N PRO A 177 2.68 10.66 -13.06
CA PRO A 177 3.33 10.50 -14.35
C PRO A 177 4.83 10.22 -14.27
N ASN A 178 5.54 10.82 -13.30
CA ASN A 178 6.96 10.58 -13.05
C ASN A 178 7.26 9.15 -12.56
N LYS A 179 6.24 8.39 -12.13
CA LYS A 179 6.35 6.98 -11.72
C LYS A 179 5.89 5.98 -12.79
N GLY A 180 5.57 6.47 -13.99
CA GLY A 180 5.08 5.65 -15.09
C GLY A 180 3.56 5.57 -15.18
N GLY A 181 2.82 6.32 -14.37
CA GLY A 181 1.37 6.38 -14.45
C GLY A 181 0.67 5.04 -14.18
N ILE A 182 -0.50 4.87 -14.81
CA ILE A 182 -1.28 3.63 -14.76
C ILE A 182 -0.48 2.44 -15.32
N ASP A 183 0.33 2.66 -16.34
CA ASP A 183 1.12 1.59 -16.97
C ASP A 183 2.23 1.09 -16.03
N GLY A 184 2.94 1.99 -15.35
CA GLY A 184 3.93 1.61 -14.34
C GLY A 184 3.32 0.82 -13.18
N TYR A 185 2.11 1.20 -12.75
CA TYR A 185 1.38 0.43 -11.74
C TYR A 185 0.86 -0.91 -12.27
N ARG A 186 0.52 -1.03 -13.55
CA ARG A 186 0.16 -2.31 -14.18
C ARG A 186 1.32 -3.30 -14.07
N SER A 187 2.54 -2.89 -14.41
CA SER A 187 3.73 -3.75 -14.30
C SER A 187 4.03 -4.13 -12.84
N LEU A 188 3.68 -3.27 -11.87
CA LEU A 188 3.72 -3.58 -10.45
C LEU A 188 2.71 -4.69 -10.07
N LYS A 189 1.47 -4.60 -10.55
CA LYS A 189 0.44 -5.65 -10.36
C LYS A 189 0.86 -6.98 -10.98
N GLU A 190 1.46 -6.96 -12.16
CA GLU A 190 1.95 -8.17 -12.84
C GLU A 190 3.02 -8.89 -12.01
N LYS A 191 3.99 -8.15 -11.44
CA LYS A 191 5.01 -8.73 -10.56
C LYS A 191 4.42 -9.25 -9.25
N LEU A 192 3.45 -8.54 -8.66
CA LEU A 192 2.69 -9.05 -7.53
C LEU A 192 1.98 -10.36 -7.87
N GLY A 193 1.34 -10.45 -9.04
CA GLY A 193 0.67 -11.65 -9.52
C GLY A 193 1.62 -12.83 -9.77
N GLN A 194 2.81 -12.56 -10.33
CA GLN A 194 3.87 -13.57 -10.50
C GLN A 194 4.31 -14.15 -9.16
N MET A 195 4.48 -13.30 -8.16
CA MET A 195 4.86 -13.74 -6.83
C MET A 195 3.78 -14.58 -6.16
N ILE A 196 2.51 -14.16 -6.21
CA ILE A 196 1.39 -14.95 -5.66
C ILE A 196 1.33 -16.32 -6.34
N SER A 197 1.54 -16.36 -7.66
CA SER A 197 1.58 -17.60 -8.43
C SER A 197 2.72 -18.54 -7.98
N SER A 198 3.85 -17.99 -7.53
CA SER A 198 5.03 -18.73 -7.07
C SER A 198 4.94 -19.30 -5.65
N LEU A 199 3.95 -18.89 -4.84
CA LEU A 199 3.79 -19.41 -3.47
C LEU A 199 3.55 -20.93 -3.46
N ALA A 200 4.11 -21.66 -2.49
CA ALA A 200 3.81 -23.07 -2.31
C ALA A 200 2.36 -23.27 -1.82
N ALA A 201 1.70 -24.36 -2.21
CA ALA A 201 0.29 -24.59 -1.92
C ALA A 201 -0.01 -24.67 -0.41
N GLU A 202 0.98 -25.07 0.39
CA GLU A 202 0.91 -25.16 1.85
C GLU A 202 1.09 -23.82 2.56
N THR A 203 1.44 -22.76 1.82
CA THR A 203 1.61 -21.41 2.38
C THR A 203 0.27 -20.69 2.39
N ASN A 204 -0.09 -20.16 3.55
CA ASN A 204 -1.23 -19.26 3.66
C ASN A 204 -0.82 -17.87 3.19
N PHE A 205 -1.73 -17.15 2.55
CA PHE A 205 -1.48 -15.79 2.13
C PHE A 205 -2.74 -14.92 2.18
N ASN A 206 -2.52 -13.61 2.15
CA ASN A 206 -3.58 -12.63 1.97
C ASN A 206 -3.05 -11.35 1.32
N LEU A 207 -3.98 -10.52 0.83
CA LEU A 207 -3.69 -9.26 0.16
C LEU A 207 -4.43 -8.13 0.86
N VAL A 208 -3.73 -7.04 1.08
CA VAL A 208 -4.29 -5.81 1.63
C VAL A 208 -3.92 -4.65 0.73
N PHE A 209 -4.91 -4.00 0.13
CA PHE A 209 -4.71 -2.74 -0.59
C PHE A 209 -5.08 -1.58 0.32
N TYR A 210 -4.17 -0.64 0.53
CA TYR A 210 -4.40 0.49 1.42
C TYR A 210 -4.23 1.83 0.69
N GLY A 211 -5.07 2.79 1.04
CA GLY A 211 -5.04 4.17 0.54
C GLY A 211 -5.54 5.05 1.67
N TYR A 212 -6.70 5.69 1.54
CA TYR A 212 -7.34 6.34 2.68
C TYR A 212 -8.11 5.37 3.59
N MET A 213 -8.40 4.15 3.09
CA MET A 213 -8.95 3.01 3.82
C MET A 213 -8.12 1.75 3.49
N ALA A 214 -8.57 0.57 3.91
CA ALA A 214 -7.97 -0.70 3.51
C ALA A 214 -9.02 -1.68 2.96
N ASP A 215 -8.59 -2.42 1.94
CA ASP A 215 -9.34 -3.44 1.24
C ASP A 215 -8.62 -4.77 1.43
N LEU A 216 -9.33 -5.74 1.96
CA LEU A 216 -8.82 -7.05 2.31
C LEU A 216 -9.39 -8.10 1.35
N PHE A 217 -8.54 -8.92 0.74
CA PHE A 217 -8.95 -9.96 -0.20
C PHE A 217 -9.85 -11.02 0.45
N ARG A 218 -9.42 -11.56 1.60
CA ARG A 218 -10.17 -12.53 2.39
C ARG A 218 -10.17 -12.14 3.87
N PRO A 219 -11.26 -12.35 4.62
CA PRO A 219 -11.28 -12.04 6.06
C PRO A 219 -10.16 -12.73 6.86
N GLU A 220 -9.79 -13.94 6.45
CA GLU A 220 -8.69 -14.73 7.02
C GLU A 220 -7.72 -15.17 5.92
N SER A 221 -6.50 -15.50 6.30
CA SER A 221 -5.48 -15.98 5.36
C SER A 221 -5.90 -17.32 4.75
N VAL A 222 -5.68 -17.49 3.46
CA VAL A 222 -6.10 -18.69 2.71
C VAL A 222 -4.89 -19.43 2.15
N PRO A 223 -4.94 -20.77 2.03
CA PRO A 223 -3.85 -21.52 1.40
C PRO A 223 -3.69 -21.14 -0.07
N ALA A 224 -2.45 -21.15 -0.58
CA ALA A 224 -2.12 -20.78 -1.95
C ALA A 224 -2.45 -21.89 -2.98
N THR A 225 -3.69 -22.38 -2.96
CA THR A 225 -4.21 -23.29 -3.99
C THR A 225 -4.36 -22.56 -5.32
N SER A 226 -4.46 -23.31 -6.42
CA SER A 226 -4.66 -22.73 -7.76
C SER A 226 -5.89 -21.81 -7.83
N GLU A 227 -6.98 -22.21 -7.16
CA GLU A 227 -8.24 -21.47 -7.11
C GLU A 227 -8.08 -20.16 -6.34
N ASN A 228 -7.43 -20.20 -5.16
CA ASN A 228 -7.21 -19.00 -4.35
C ASN A 228 -6.23 -18.03 -5.01
N LYS A 229 -5.20 -18.54 -5.68
CA LYS A 229 -4.29 -17.72 -6.48
C LYS A 229 -5.03 -17.04 -7.63
N GLN A 230 -5.88 -17.75 -8.36
CA GLN A 230 -6.67 -17.15 -9.44
C GLN A 230 -7.65 -16.09 -8.91
N ALA A 231 -8.33 -16.38 -7.80
CA ALA A 231 -9.22 -15.42 -7.14
C ALA A 231 -8.46 -14.17 -6.67
N ALA A 232 -7.24 -14.33 -6.17
CA ALA A 232 -6.37 -13.22 -5.80
C ALA A 232 -5.99 -12.35 -7.01
N LEU A 233 -5.67 -12.95 -8.16
CA LEU A 233 -5.38 -12.21 -9.40
C LEU A 233 -6.61 -11.43 -9.90
N GLN A 234 -7.80 -12.03 -9.82
CA GLN A 234 -9.06 -11.35 -10.15
C GLN A 234 -9.34 -10.18 -9.19
N PHE A 235 -9.04 -10.35 -7.90
CA PHE A 235 -9.15 -9.28 -6.92
C PHE A 235 -8.17 -8.12 -7.18
N ILE A 236 -6.95 -8.40 -7.64
CA ILE A 236 -5.94 -7.38 -7.95
C ILE A 236 -6.31 -6.58 -9.21
N ALA A 237 -6.96 -7.21 -10.19
CA ALA A 237 -7.21 -6.65 -11.52
C ALA A 237 -7.81 -5.23 -11.53
N PRO A 238 -8.90 -4.93 -10.79
CA PRO A 238 -9.58 -3.62 -10.88
C PRO A 238 -8.82 -2.45 -10.25
N TYR A 239 -7.86 -2.70 -9.34
CA TYR A 239 -7.12 -1.61 -8.69
C TYR A 239 -6.25 -0.85 -9.68
N MET A 240 -6.37 0.48 -9.71
CA MET A 240 -5.59 1.35 -10.63
C MET A 240 -5.67 0.89 -12.09
N ALA A 241 -6.83 0.40 -12.53
CA ALA A 241 -7.01 -0.05 -13.92
C ALA A 241 -7.15 1.12 -14.90
N SER A 242 -7.60 2.28 -14.42
CA SER A 242 -7.75 3.50 -15.23
C SER A 242 -7.66 4.76 -14.37
N ASN A 243 -7.65 5.93 -15.01
CA ASN A 243 -7.73 7.21 -14.30
C ASN A 243 -9.04 7.41 -13.52
N LEU A 244 -10.10 6.68 -13.88
CA LEU A 244 -11.40 6.72 -13.21
C LEU A 244 -11.50 5.70 -12.07
N GLN A 245 -10.63 4.70 -12.04
CA GLN A 245 -10.61 3.61 -11.06
C GLN A 245 -9.32 3.69 -10.23
N ARG A 246 -9.31 4.63 -9.28
CA ARG A 246 -8.19 4.88 -8.36
C ARG A 246 -8.60 4.68 -6.90
N GLY A 247 -7.62 4.40 -6.05
CA GLY A 247 -7.86 4.23 -4.63
C GLY A 247 -8.45 2.89 -4.23
N ASN A 248 -8.93 2.86 -2.99
CA ASN A 248 -9.69 1.76 -2.42
C ASN A 248 -11.05 1.58 -3.13
N ILE A 249 -11.41 0.33 -3.42
CA ILE A 249 -12.65 -0.09 -4.07
C ILE A 249 -13.64 -0.63 -3.04
N SER A 250 -13.24 -1.64 -2.25
CA SER A 250 -14.17 -2.41 -1.40
C SER A 250 -14.33 -1.84 0.00
N LYS A 251 -13.27 -1.26 0.59
CA LYS A 251 -13.25 -0.65 1.94
C LYS A 251 -13.81 -1.57 3.02
N ASN A 252 -13.53 -2.86 2.89
CA ASN A 252 -14.15 -3.91 3.70
C ASN A 252 -13.37 -4.23 4.98
N PHE A 253 -12.15 -3.69 5.17
CA PHE A 253 -11.40 -3.90 6.40
C PHE A 253 -11.83 -2.92 7.50
N LYS A 254 -12.15 -3.47 8.67
CA LYS A 254 -12.39 -2.73 9.90
C LYS A 254 -11.47 -3.31 10.98
N PRO A 255 -10.47 -2.57 11.46
CA PRO A 255 -9.54 -3.10 12.45
C PRO A 255 -10.24 -3.36 13.78
N LYS A 256 -9.88 -4.49 14.39
CA LYS A 256 -10.16 -4.87 15.77
C LYS A 256 -9.10 -4.33 16.72
N ILE A 257 -7.88 -4.12 16.22
CA ILE A 257 -6.79 -3.46 16.98
C ILE A 257 -7.10 -1.97 17.10
N GLU A 258 -6.81 -1.38 18.26
CA GLU A 258 -7.00 0.05 18.51
C GLU A 258 -6.25 0.89 17.46
N MET A 259 -6.98 1.77 16.78
CA MET A 259 -6.42 2.61 15.73
C MET A 259 -5.74 3.86 16.30
N LEU A 260 -4.71 4.31 15.60
CA LEU A 260 -4.17 5.65 15.76
C LEU A 260 -5.29 6.70 15.54
N PRO A 261 -5.54 7.62 16.50
CA PRO A 261 -6.58 8.64 16.35
C PRO A 261 -6.37 9.49 15.11
N SER A 262 -7.33 9.46 14.20
CA SER A 262 -7.16 10.07 12.87
C SER A 262 -8.44 10.72 12.34
N LEU A 263 -8.27 11.87 11.67
CA LEU A 263 -9.32 12.55 10.90
C LEU A 263 -9.32 12.11 9.41
N GLY A 264 -8.61 11.02 9.10
CA GLY A 264 -8.38 10.53 7.74
C GLY A 264 -6.90 10.60 7.35
N GLY A 265 -6.63 10.42 6.06
CA GLY A 265 -5.28 10.38 5.52
C GLY A 265 -5.31 9.96 4.07
N THR A 266 -4.27 10.28 3.31
CA THR A 266 -4.16 9.88 1.90
C THR A 266 -3.45 8.54 1.74
N SER A 267 -2.63 8.15 2.74
CA SER A 267 -1.90 6.88 2.77
C SER A 267 -1.89 6.32 4.20
N ARG A 268 -2.91 5.52 4.51
CA ARG A 268 -3.19 4.84 5.77
C ARG A 268 -2.50 3.46 5.82
N MET A 269 -1.18 3.47 5.65
CA MET A 269 -0.35 2.26 5.76
C MET A 269 -0.55 1.53 7.09
N ASP A 270 -0.87 2.29 8.16
CA ASP A 270 -1.25 1.74 9.45
C ASP A 270 -2.40 0.74 9.35
N LEU A 271 -3.46 1.06 8.60
CA LEU A 271 -4.59 0.13 8.39
C LEU A 271 -4.16 -1.12 7.62
N GLY A 272 -3.32 -0.95 6.61
CA GLY A 272 -2.76 -2.07 5.84
C GLY A 272 -1.98 -3.04 6.70
N LEU A 273 -1.15 -2.51 7.60
CA LEU A 273 -0.35 -3.28 8.55
C LEU A 273 -1.20 -3.91 9.66
N LEU A 274 -2.19 -3.19 10.19
CA LEU A 274 -3.13 -3.74 11.17
C LEU A 274 -3.87 -4.97 10.63
N ALA A 275 -4.30 -4.94 9.37
CA ALA A 275 -4.93 -6.11 8.73
C ALA A 275 -3.99 -7.32 8.68
N ALA A 276 -2.70 -7.09 8.43
CA ALA A 276 -1.69 -8.16 8.47
C ALA A 276 -1.41 -8.65 9.89
N PHE A 277 -1.48 -7.78 10.89
CA PHE A 277 -1.29 -8.15 12.30
C PHE A 277 -2.46 -8.98 12.83
N GLU A 278 -3.71 -8.58 12.53
CA GLU A 278 -4.90 -9.35 12.87
C GLU A 278 -4.93 -10.71 12.17
N GLY A 279 -4.43 -10.74 10.95
CA GLY A 279 -4.24 -11.95 10.15
C GLY A 279 -3.11 -12.88 10.60
N ARG A 280 -2.34 -12.53 11.64
CA ARG A 280 -1.21 -13.32 12.15
C ARG A 280 -0.17 -13.65 11.08
N ALA A 281 0.12 -12.68 10.21
CA ALA A 281 1.19 -12.81 9.24
C ALA A 281 2.52 -13.14 9.95
N ASP A 282 3.32 -14.03 9.40
CA ASP A 282 4.72 -14.19 9.82
C ASP A 282 5.68 -13.38 8.95
N THR A 283 5.29 -13.12 7.70
CA THR A 283 6.06 -12.35 6.74
C THR A 283 5.15 -11.37 6.01
N ILE A 284 5.50 -10.09 6.07
CA ILE A 284 4.72 -8.99 5.51
C ILE A 284 5.60 -8.26 4.49
N PHE A 285 5.12 -8.12 3.26
CA PHE A 285 5.74 -7.27 2.24
C PHE A 285 4.91 -6.01 2.06
N VAL A 286 5.49 -4.85 2.39
CA VAL A 286 4.89 -3.53 2.20
C VAL A 286 5.41 -2.93 0.91
N LEU A 287 4.50 -2.64 -0.03
CA LEU A 287 4.81 -2.04 -1.32
C LEU A 287 4.17 -0.67 -1.42
N THR A 288 5.00 0.37 -1.51
CA THR A 288 4.54 1.76 -1.46
C THR A 288 5.54 2.68 -2.13
N ASP A 289 5.09 3.86 -2.52
CA ASP A 289 5.93 4.94 -3.00
C ASP A 289 6.41 5.87 -1.89
N GLY A 290 6.01 5.64 -0.63
CA GLY A 290 6.61 6.38 0.46
C GLY A 290 6.11 6.09 1.87
N LYS A 291 5.93 7.17 2.64
CA LYS A 291 5.60 7.12 4.06
C LYS A 291 4.10 7.34 4.28
N PRO A 292 3.52 6.82 5.37
CA PRO A 292 2.13 7.08 5.72
C PRO A 292 1.85 8.58 5.89
N VAL A 293 0.65 8.98 5.47
CA VAL A 293 0.13 10.35 5.65
C VAL A 293 -1.19 10.23 6.39
N ILE A 294 -1.12 10.40 7.70
CA ILE A 294 -2.25 10.21 8.63
C ILE A 294 -2.53 11.54 9.33
N LYS A 295 -3.68 12.15 9.04
CA LYS A 295 -4.14 13.37 9.72
C LYS A 295 -4.49 13.02 11.15
N ARG A 296 -3.92 13.76 12.09
CA ARG A 296 -4.07 13.49 13.51
C ARG A 296 -5.42 13.94 14.03
N ALA A 297 -6.08 13.08 14.81
CA ALA A 297 -7.20 13.49 15.66
C ALA A 297 -6.72 13.66 17.10
N MET A 298 -7.46 14.45 17.89
CA MET A 298 -7.23 14.53 19.33
C MET A 298 -7.42 13.14 19.96
N THR A 299 -6.45 12.74 20.77
CA THR A 299 -6.61 11.60 21.68
C THR A 299 -7.75 11.85 22.67
N GLU A 300 -8.28 10.81 23.33
CA GLU A 300 -9.32 11.00 24.35
C GLU A 300 -8.87 11.96 25.46
N LYS A 301 -7.63 11.79 25.94
CA LYS A 301 -7.03 12.65 26.97
C LYS A 301 -6.95 14.11 26.51
N GLU A 302 -6.46 14.35 25.29
CA GLU A 302 -6.39 15.70 24.73
C GLU A 302 -7.78 16.30 24.52
N ARG A 303 -8.78 15.47 24.17
CA ARG A 303 -10.16 15.92 24.03
C ARG A 303 -10.77 16.26 25.38
N GLU A 304 -10.48 15.51 26.43
CA GLU A 304 -10.91 15.83 27.80
C GLU A 304 -10.24 17.12 28.30
N GLU A 305 -8.95 17.30 28.06
CA GLU A 305 -8.23 18.53 28.38
C GLU A 305 -8.76 19.71 27.58
N TYR A 306 -9.04 19.52 26.29
CA TYR A 306 -9.67 20.53 25.45
C TYR A 306 -11.07 20.86 25.97
N LYS A 307 -11.87 19.86 26.34
CA LYS A 307 -13.20 20.05 26.96
C LYS A 307 -13.08 20.85 28.25
N LYS A 308 -12.15 20.53 29.15
CA LYS A 308 -11.88 21.28 30.38
C LYS A 308 -11.48 22.73 30.09
N LYS A 309 -10.48 22.93 29.22
CA LYS A 309 -10.05 24.26 28.76
C LYS A 309 -11.21 25.03 28.12
N SER A 310 -12.07 24.38 27.33
CA SER A 310 -13.21 24.99 26.66
C SER A 310 -14.36 25.34 27.62
N ALA A 311 -14.56 24.52 28.66
CA ALA A 311 -15.54 24.76 29.71
C ALA A 311 -15.12 25.93 30.61
N GLU A 312 -13.82 26.04 30.92
CA GLU A 312 -13.23 27.21 31.58
C GLU A 312 -13.20 28.44 30.66
N ALA A 313 -13.11 28.20 29.35
CA ALA A 313 -13.10 29.22 28.31
C ALA A 313 -14.50 29.54 27.75
N SER A 314 -15.56 29.38 28.52
CA SER A 314 -16.93 29.65 28.08
C SER A 314 -17.01 31.00 27.34
N ILE A 315 -17.37 30.94 26.06
CA ILE A 315 -17.67 32.11 25.24
C ILE A 315 -18.77 32.90 25.97
N SER A 316 -18.52 34.18 26.25
CA SER A 316 -19.54 35.08 26.80
C SER A 316 -20.79 35.03 25.93
N ASP A 317 -21.99 35.12 26.50
CA ASP A 317 -23.23 35.12 25.72
C ASP A 317 -23.25 36.22 24.66
N ALA A 318 -22.51 37.31 24.89
CA ALA A 318 -22.29 38.39 23.91
C ALA A 318 -21.54 37.92 22.65
N ASP A 319 -20.50 37.09 22.80
CA ASP A 319 -19.73 36.56 21.68
C ASP A 319 -20.52 35.48 20.91
N ARG A 320 -21.36 34.70 21.61
CA ARG A 320 -22.32 33.78 20.98
C ARG A 320 -23.31 34.52 20.09
N GLN A 321 -23.89 35.62 20.59
CA GLN A 321 -24.81 36.46 19.81
C GLN A 321 -24.12 37.12 18.61
N LYS A 322 -22.87 37.56 18.78
CA LYS A 322 -22.08 38.14 17.69
C LYS A 322 -21.77 37.13 16.59
N TYR A 323 -21.40 35.90 16.96
CA TYR A 323 -21.18 34.82 16.00
C TYR A 323 -22.47 34.43 15.28
N ALA A 324 -23.60 34.32 15.99
CA ALA A 324 -24.90 34.02 15.37
C ALA A 324 -25.28 35.05 14.29
N LYS A 325 -25.07 36.36 14.57
CA LYS A 325 -25.28 37.42 13.58
C LYS A 325 -24.37 37.29 12.36
N GLN A 326 -23.07 36.99 12.57
CA GLN A 326 -22.13 36.76 11.47
C GLN A 326 -22.52 35.55 10.61
N VAL A 327 -23.05 34.49 11.20
CA VAL A 327 -23.55 33.31 10.47
C VAL A 327 -24.79 33.65 9.66
N GLU A 328 -25.71 34.46 10.19
CA GLU A 328 -26.88 34.91 9.43
C GLU A 328 -26.51 35.84 8.27
N GLU A 329 -25.57 36.75 8.48
CA GLU A 329 -25.01 37.61 7.43
C GLU A 329 -24.31 36.77 6.35
N TRP A 330 -23.48 35.80 6.74
CA TRP A 330 -22.83 34.89 5.80
C TRP A 330 -23.83 34.06 5.00
N LYS A 331 -24.92 33.57 5.62
CA LYS A 331 -25.96 32.83 4.89
C LYS A 331 -26.57 33.69 3.78
N LYS A 332 -26.89 34.96 4.08
CA LYS A 332 -27.41 35.90 3.09
C LYS A 332 -26.41 36.17 1.97
N GLU A 333 -25.14 36.36 2.31
CA GLU A 333 -24.06 36.53 1.31
C GLU A 333 -23.88 35.28 0.46
N HIS A 334 -23.89 34.09 1.06
CA HIS A 334 -23.74 32.81 0.37
C HIS A 334 -24.92 32.55 -0.57
N ASP A 335 -26.15 32.82 -0.15
CA ASP A 335 -27.34 32.67 -0.99
C ASP A 335 -27.30 33.65 -2.18
N SER A 336 -26.83 34.88 -1.96
CA SER A 336 -26.61 35.85 -3.04
C SER A 336 -25.50 35.41 -4.01
N TRP A 337 -24.41 34.85 -3.50
CA TRP A 337 -23.31 34.30 -4.30
C TRP A 337 -23.76 33.08 -5.11
N GLN A 338 -24.59 32.19 -4.55
CA GLN A 338 -25.17 31.06 -5.27
C GLN A 338 -26.06 31.53 -6.44
N ALA A 339 -26.86 32.58 -6.23
CA ALA A 339 -27.65 33.19 -7.29
C ALA A 339 -26.77 33.84 -8.37
N GLU A 340 -25.71 34.54 -7.98
CA GLU A 340 -24.75 35.17 -8.89
C GLU A 340 -23.96 34.13 -9.69
N ILE A 341 -23.54 33.03 -9.07
CA ILE A 341 -22.86 31.91 -9.72
C ILE A 341 -23.77 31.23 -10.74
N LYS A 342 -25.05 31.01 -10.42
CA LYS A 342 -26.01 30.47 -11.40
C LYS A 342 -26.15 31.39 -12.61
N GLN A 343 -26.29 32.70 -12.41
CA GLN A 343 -26.35 33.67 -13.51
C GLN A 343 -25.04 33.72 -14.30
N TYR A 344 -23.89 33.63 -13.63
CA TYR A 344 -22.58 33.54 -14.27
C TYR A 344 -22.46 32.27 -15.13
N GLN A 345 -22.87 31.13 -14.60
CA GLN A 345 -22.87 29.85 -15.31
C GLN A 345 -23.79 29.87 -16.53
N GLU A 346 -24.97 30.48 -16.43
CA GLU A 346 -25.89 30.65 -17.57
C GLU A 346 -25.32 31.61 -18.62
N LYS A 347 -24.82 32.77 -18.19
CA LYS A 347 -24.29 33.81 -19.09
C LYS A 347 -23.03 33.38 -19.83
N TYR A 348 -22.22 32.53 -19.21
CA TYR A 348 -20.96 32.04 -19.78
C TYR A 348 -20.98 30.55 -20.13
N LYS A 349 -22.17 29.93 -20.20
CA LYS A 349 -22.34 28.49 -20.46
C LYS A 349 -21.52 28.00 -21.64
N ASP A 350 -21.63 28.67 -22.79
CA ASP A 350 -20.90 28.29 -24.02
C ASP A 350 -19.38 28.41 -23.86
N LYS A 351 -18.90 29.43 -23.13
CA LYS A 351 -17.46 29.63 -22.86
C LYS A 351 -16.92 28.67 -21.80
N LEU A 352 -17.75 28.27 -20.83
CA LEU A 352 -17.41 27.29 -19.80
C LEU A 352 -17.39 25.87 -20.40
N GLU A 353 -18.31 25.55 -21.32
CA GLU A 353 -18.29 24.30 -22.09
C GLU A 353 -17.11 24.27 -23.08
N GLU A 354 -16.82 25.38 -23.76
CA GLU A 354 -15.62 25.51 -24.59
C GLU A 354 -14.33 25.36 -23.75
N ARG A 355 -14.30 25.87 -22.51
CA ARG A 355 -13.21 25.60 -21.54
C ARG A 355 -13.17 24.14 -21.13
N ALA A 356 -14.29 23.46 -20.86
CA ALA A 356 -14.27 22.05 -20.52
C ALA A 356 -13.68 21.20 -21.67
N ARG A 357 -14.06 21.53 -22.92
CA ARG A 357 -13.48 20.92 -24.13
C ARG A 357 -12.00 21.30 -24.32
N LYS A 358 -11.64 22.58 -24.15
CA LYS A 358 -10.26 23.07 -24.28
C LYS A 358 -9.36 22.68 -23.12
N VAL A 359 -9.85 22.38 -21.93
CA VAL A 359 -9.06 21.88 -20.79
C VAL A 359 -8.79 20.39 -20.98
N ALA A 360 -9.75 19.63 -21.51
CA ALA A 360 -9.52 18.28 -21.98
C ALA A 360 -8.45 18.22 -23.09
N ASP A 361 -8.40 19.25 -23.95
CA ASP A 361 -7.43 19.34 -25.07
C ASP A 361 -6.08 20.01 -24.67
N ASN A 362 -6.08 21.02 -23.78
CA ASN A 362 -4.89 21.80 -23.38
C ASN A 362 -4.11 21.22 -22.19
N GLN A 363 -4.62 20.18 -21.50
CA GLN A 363 -3.76 19.35 -20.63
C GLN A 363 -2.57 18.74 -21.39
N ALA A 364 -2.57 18.80 -22.73
CA ALA A 364 -1.43 18.42 -23.57
C ALA A 364 -0.45 19.58 -23.94
N LYS A 365 -0.77 20.87 -23.77
CA LYS A 365 -0.01 21.97 -24.42
C LYS A 365 0.25 23.26 -23.60
N GLY A 366 -0.15 23.36 -22.34
CA GLY A 366 0.41 24.34 -21.40
C GLY A 366 0.28 25.84 -21.76
N LYS A 367 -0.85 26.27 -22.32
CA LYS A 367 -1.16 27.69 -22.54
C LYS A 367 -2.59 28.01 -22.11
N GLY A 368 -2.76 29.08 -21.31
CA GLY A 368 -4.06 29.65 -20.94
C GLY A 368 -4.08 31.14 -21.23
N LYS A 369 -5.17 31.63 -21.83
CA LYS A 369 -5.44 33.05 -22.09
C LYS A 369 -6.76 33.47 -21.42
N ASP A 370 -6.87 34.77 -21.16
CA ASP A 370 -7.86 35.50 -20.36
C ASP A 370 -9.26 34.88 -20.22
N MET A 371 -9.68 34.75 -18.95
CA MET A 371 -11.03 34.35 -18.54
C MET A 371 -11.80 35.52 -17.93
N PRO A 372 -13.15 35.49 -17.95
CA PRO A 372 -13.95 36.28 -17.03
C PRO A 372 -13.64 35.86 -15.58
N LYS A 373 -13.51 36.83 -14.68
CA LYS A 373 -13.27 36.57 -13.26
C LYS A 373 -14.55 35.98 -12.65
N GLU A 374 -14.45 34.79 -12.06
CA GLU A 374 -15.55 34.16 -11.31
C GLU A 374 -15.83 34.96 -10.02
N PRO A 375 -17.10 35.06 -9.56
CA PRO A 375 -17.44 35.67 -8.28
C PRO A 375 -16.73 34.99 -7.11
N ASP A 376 -16.07 35.78 -6.27
CA ASP A 376 -15.34 35.28 -5.10
C ASP A 376 -16.33 34.77 -4.02
N ALA A 377 -16.17 33.52 -3.55
CA ALA A 377 -17.07 32.94 -2.55
C ALA A 377 -16.93 33.62 -1.17
N PRO A 378 -18.04 33.88 -0.45
CA PRO A 378 -17.98 34.47 0.88
C PRO A 378 -17.35 33.49 1.88
N LYS A 379 -16.37 33.97 2.65
CA LYS A 379 -15.63 33.15 3.62
C LYS A 379 -16.52 32.82 4.81
N LEU A 380 -16.57 31.54 5.20
CA LEU A 380 -17.32 31.14 6.40
C LEU A 380 -16.81 31.89 7.64
N PRO A 381 -17.71 32.48 8.44
CA PRO A 381 -17.35 33.09 9.71
C PRO A 381 -16.85 32.01 10.67
N GLN A 382 -15.75 32.29 11.35
CA GLN A 382 -15.19 31.42 12.38
C GLN A 382 -15.64 31.95 13.74
N ALA A 383 -16.07 31.05 14.64
CA ALA A 383 -16.31 31.42 16.03
C ALA A 383 -15.02 32.03 16.60
N LYS A 384 -15.10 33.18 17.28
CA LYS A 384 -13.94 33.84 17.88
C LYS A 384 -14.12 33.96 19.39
N LYS A 385 -13.04 33.79 20.14
CA LYS A 385 -12.94 34.16 21.55
C LYS A 385 -11.81 35.19 21.68
N ASP A 386 -12.10 36.34 22.29
CA ASP A 386 -11.11 37.44 22.49
C ASP A 386 -10.34 37.85 21.21
N GLY A 387 -11.00 37.80 20.06
CA GLY A 387 -10.40 38.13 18.76
C GLY A 387 -9.62 36.99 18.08
N GLN A 388 -9.39 35.85 18.74
CA GLN A 388 -8.81 34.66 18.15
C GLN A 388 -9.89 33.68 17.68
N ALA A 389 -9.73 33.13 16.47
CA ALA A 389 -10.62 32.10 15.96
C ALA A 389 -10.51 30.81 16.81
N VAL A 390 -11.65 30.32 17.29
CA VAL A 390 -11.83 28.97 17.84
C VAL A 390 -11.92 28.01 16.65
N GLY A 391 -10.84 27.94 15.86
CA GLY A 391 -10.70 26.93 14.83
C GLY A 391 -10.54 25.56 15.48
N SER A 392 -11.04 24.50 14.85
CA SER A 392 -10.58 23.15 15.15
C SER A 392 -9.05 23.18 15.10
N ALA A 393 -8.38 22.78 16.18
CA ALA A 393 -6.92 22.71 16.18
C ALA A 393 -6.50 21.81 15.01
N ASP A 394 -5.88 22.37 13.98
CA ASP A 394 -5.22 21.57 12.95
C ASP A 394 -3.99 20.95 13.62
N LEU A 395 -4.14 19.70 14.06
CA LEU A 395 -3.09 18.95 14.76
C LEU A 395 -2.02 18.45 13.78
N GLY A 396 -2.15 18.76 12.49
CA GLY A 396 -1.26 18.30 11.45
C GLY A 396 -1.35 16.79 11.23
N ASN A 397 -0.28 16.23 10.70
CA ASN A 397 -0.14 14.78 10.52
C ASN A 397 0.60 14.18 11.72
N TRP A 398 0.42 12.88 11.94
CA TRP A 398 1.27 12.14 12.84
C TRP A 398 2.71 12.10 12.33
N GLU A 399 3.67 12.23 13.26
CA GLU A 399 5.09 12.17 12.94
C GLU A 399 5.55 10.72 12.72
N ASP A 400 6.56 10.56 11.87
CA ASP A 400 7.10 9.26 11.44
C ASP A 400 7.43 8.35 12.63
N GLN A 401 8.08 8.90 13.67
CA GLN A 401 8.46 8.13 14.86
C GLN A 401 7.23 7.71 15.68
N GLN A 402 6.21 8.57 15.78
CA GLN A 402 4.98 8.26 16.52
C GLN A 402 4.22 7.12 15.85
N ILE A 403 4.20 7.10 14.51
CA ILE A 403 3.59 6.01 13.74
C ILE A 403 4.36 4.70 13.95
N LEU A 404 5.70 4.73 13.92
CA LEU A 404 6.52 3.54 14.17
C LEU A 404 6.32 3.00 15.60
N ASP A 405 6.29 3.88 16.61
CA ASP A 405 6.08 3.50 18.00
C ASP A 405 4.69 2.89 18.21
N TYR A 406 3.67 3.47 17.57
CA TYR A 406 2.32 2.91 17.55
C TYR A 406 2.28 1.52 16.91
N LEU A 407 2.89 1.33 15.73
CA LEU A 407 2.92 0.03 15.06
C LEU A 407 3.64 -1.03 15.90
N LYS A 408 4.72 -0.64 16.58
CA LYS A 408 5.43 -1.52 17.50
C LYS A 408 4.55 -1.99 18.66
N GLU A 409 3.77 -1.09 19.26
CA GLU A 409 2.83 -1.48 20.32
C GLU A 409 1.67 -2.32 19.78
N ALA A 410 1.14 -2.00 18.58
CA ALA A 410 0.12 -2.81 17.94
C ALA A 410 0.58 -4.25 17.68
N ILE A 411 1.82 -4.45 17.22
CA ILE A 411 2.44 -5.77 17.06
C ILE A 411 2.59 -6.45 18.43
N ARG A 412 3.04 -5.72 19.46
CA ARG A 412 3.20 -6.25 20.81
C ARG A 412 1.87 -6.78 21.36
N GLN A 413 0.81 -6.00 21.21
CA GLN A 413 -0.53 -6.34 21.71
C GLN A 413 -1.17 -7.49 20.95
N SER A 414 -0.97 -7.53 19.62
CA SER A 414 -1.47 -8.64 18.81
C SER A 414 -0.65 -9.89 19.05
N TYR A 415 0.66 -9.90 18.76
CA TYR A 415 1.48 -11.12 18.76
C TYR A 415 1.92 -11.58 20.14
N GLN A 416 2.55 -10.72 20.94
CA GLN A 416 3.21 -11.15 22.18
C GLN A 416 2.22 -11.54 23.26
N LYS A 417 1.08 -10.85 23.35
CA LYS A 417 0.01 -11.17 24.31
C LYS A 417 -0.45 -12.62 24.18
N ASP A 418 -0.47 -13.13 22.96
CA ASP A 418 -0.96 -14.47 22.64
C ASP A 418 0.18 -15.49 22.41
N GLY A 419 1.44 -15.09 22.65
CA GLY A 419 2.61 -15.96 22.57
C GLY A 419 3.13 -16.22 21.15
N TYR A 420 2.67 -15.48 20.14
CA TYR A 420 3.17 -15.61 18.76
C TYR A 420 4.52 -14.92 18.56
N SER A 421 5.32 -15.47 17.63
CA SER A 421 6.54 -14.82 17.14
C SER A 421 6.21 -13.53 16.40
N LEU A 422 7.08 -12.52 16.54
CA LEU A 422 6.94 -11.25 15.82
C LEU A 422 7.05 -11.48 14.30
N PRO A 423 6.28 -10.75 13.48
CA PRO A 423 6.37 -10.83 12.03
C PRO A 423 7.67 -10.21 11.51
N SER A 424 8.15 -10.71 10.38
CA SER A 424 9.12 -10.01 9.55
C SER A 424 8.42 -9.00 8.64
N ILE A 425 8.85 -7.72 8.66
CA ILE A 425 8.23 -6.67 7.82
C ILE A 425 9.25 -6.18 6.80
N HIS A 426 9.01 -6.51 5.54
CA HIS A 426 9.85 -6.14 4.43
C HIS A 426 9.29 -4.92 3.68
N GLY A 427 10.15 -3.95 3.38
CA GLY A 427 9.76 -2.74 2.65
C GLY A 427 10.25 -2.77 1.20
N VAL A 428 9.35 -2.51 0.26
CA VAL A 428 9.66 -2.29 -1.16
C VAL A 428 9.21 -0.89 -1.53
N SER A 429 10.18 0.02 -1.72
CA SER A 429 9.89 1.39 -2.11
C SER A 429 9.83 1.54 -3.62
N PHE A 430 8.72 2.03 -4.15
CA PHE A 430 8.52 2.32 -5.56
C PHE A 430 8.75 3.81 -5.85
N MET A 431 9.92 4.15 -6.38
CA MET A 431 10.29 5.52 -6.76
C MET A 431 10.10 6.56 -5.64
N ALA A 432 10.29 6.12 -4.39
CA ALA A 432 10.20 6.96 -3.20
C ALA A 432 11.32 8.00 -3.11
N LYS A 433 11.03 9.10 -2.42
CA LYS A 433 12.01 10.15 -2.07
C LYS A 433 12.86 9.70 -0.86
N GLY A 434 14.00 10.36 -0.66
CA GLY A 434 14.97 9.96 0.37
C GLY A 434 14.42 9.92 1.80
N SER A 435 13.54 10.86 2.18
CA SER A 435 12.89 10.87 3.50
C SER A 435 11.89 9.71 3.67
N GLU A 436 11.19 9.36 2.60
CA GLU A 436 10.20 8.28 2.58
C GLU A 436 10.87 6.91 2.67
N GLU A 437 11.99 6.72 1.97
CA GLU A 437 12.82 5.51 2.12
C GLU A 437 13.32 5.31 3.56
N LYS A 438 13.66 6.41 4.25
CA LYS A 438 14.14 6.33 5.64
C LYS A 438 13.08 5.73 6.55
N PHE A 439 11.82 6.09 6.38
CA PHE A 439 10.71 5.50 7.12
C PHE A 439 10.64 3.98 6.89
N LEU A 440 10.65 3.53 5.64
CA LEU A 440 10.57 2.10 5.30
C LEU A 440 11.79 1.30 5.77
N LYS A 441 12.99 1.87 5.70
CA LYS A 441 14.21 1.27 6.25
C LYS A 441 14.09 1.09 7.77
N ASN A 442 13.56 2.09 8.48
CA ASN A 442 13.35 2.01 9.92
C ASN A 442 12.28 0.96 10.25
N LEU A 443 11.16 0.95 9.53
CA LEU A 443 10.10 -0.05 9.70
C LEU A 443 10.64 -1.46 9.52
N ALA A 444 11.38 -1.72 8.43
CA ALA A 444 11.95 -3.04 8.17
C ALA A 444 13.02 -3.43 9.19
N GLY A 445 13.94 -2.51 9.50
CA GLY A 445 15.03 -2.75 10.46
C GLY A 445 14.54 -3.03 11.88
N GLN A 446 13.41 -2.44 12.30
CA GLN A 446 12.80 -2.70 13.62
C GLN A 446 12.06 -4.04 13.70
N ASN A 447 11.75 -4.66 12.56
CA ASN A 447 10.89 -5.84 12.47
C ASN A 447 11.55 -6.97 11.67
N ASN A 448 12.86 -7.18 11.86
CA ASN A 448 13.63 -8.28 11.26
C ASN A 448 13.45 -8.45 9.74
N GLY A 449 13.13 -7.38 9.03
CA GLY A 449 12.88 -7.41 7.61
C GLY A 449 14.02 -6.79 6.81
N SER A 450 13.82 -6.75 5.50
CA SER A 450 14.75 -6.17 4.55
C SER A 450 14.06 -5.10 3.70
N PHE A 451 14.86 -4.19 3.17
CA PHE A 451 14.41 -3.07 2.37
C PHE A 451 14.98 -3.18 0.95
N SER A 452 14.14 -2.95 -0.05
CA SER A 452 14.55 -2.81 -1.45
C SER A 452 13.96 -1.57 -2.08
N ARG A 453 14.69 -1.01 -3.05
CA ARG A 453 14.29 0.17 -3.81
C ARG A 453 14.11 -0.17 -5.28
N ILE A 454 12.98 0.24 -5.83
CA ILE A 454 12.71 0.28 -7.27
C ILE A 454 12.87 1.75 -7.70
N SER A 455 14.02 2.09 -8.29
CA SER A 455 14.38 3.48 -8.61
C SER A 455 13.89 3.97 -9.98
N SER A 456 13.29 3.09 -10.77
CA SER A 456 12.80 3.39 -12.12
C SER A 456 11.42 2.79 -12.34
N PRO A 457 10.60 3.36 -13.25
CA PRO A 457 9.34 2.73 -13.63
C PRO A 457 9.60 1.28 -14.06
N ILE A 458 8.74 0.38 -13.59
CA ILE A 458 8.80 -1.01 -13.99
C ILE A 458 8.31 -1.04 -15.45
N ARG A 459 9.15 -1.54 -16.34
CA ARG A 459 8.79 -1.79 -17.74
C ARG A 459 8.22 -3.17 -17.88
#